data_AF-T0R0W8-F1
#
_entry.id   AF-T0R0W8-F1
#
_cell.length_a   1.000
_cell.length_b   1.000
_cell.length_c   1.000
_cell.angle_alpha   90.00
_cell.angle_beta   90.00
_cell.angle_gamma   90.00
#
_symmetry.space_group_name_H-M   'P 1'
#
loop_
_entity.id
_entity.type
_entity.pdbx_description
1 polymer ?
#
loop_
_entity_poly.entity_id
_entity_poly.type
_entity_poly.pdbx_seq_one_letter_code
_entity_poly.pdbx_strand_id
1 'polypeptide(L)'
;RYHLERFFLPVDPALQSVLLFLLGPFLWYGTAVVPSFLQAYQYLLVCLFTTNYAYRIEVAIVGTAYIAIIAIAPVLYGALGFWRRPRASAMRYSSANYNALTNRLLLWFIRPLHTQAERGFGGSVHELCEANAGYKALPVINTSGSDSFVLCYCNQRLQARLRLSLLEYVDVQSDEPDLCVDSGISTSRFNELELPSRRPSTEKPSRPRLLRARPPSPWCM
;
A
#
# COMPACT_ATOMS: atom_id res chain seq x y z
N ARG A 1 -6.89 7.22 -20.38
CA ARG A 1 -8.00 8.04 -19.83
C ARG A 1 -7.66 8.32 -18.36
N TYR A 2 -7.50 9.58 -17.98
CA TYR A 2 -7.04 10.12 -16.66
C TYR A 2 -6.35 9.15 -15.69
N HIS A 3 -5.01 9.07 -15.74
CA HIS A 3 -4.18 8.33 -14.77
C HIS A 3 -4.08 9.09 -13.44
N LEU A 4 -5.12 8.99 -12.61
CA LEU A 4 -5.18 9.68 -11.30
C LEU A 4 -4.34 8.99 -10.21
N GLU A 5 -3.90 7.76 -10.46
CA GLU A 5 -3.15 6.91 -9.53
C GLU A 5 -1.84 7.56 -9.05
N ARG A 6 -1.25 8.43 -9.86
CA ARG A 6 -0.04 9.19 -9.51
C ARG A 6 -0.26 10.17 -8.37
N PHE A 7 -1.50 10.60 -8.15
CA PHE A 7 -1.85 11.58 -7.14
C PHE A 7 -2.29 10.95 -5.81
N PHE A 8 -2.63 9.66 -5.82
CA PHE A 8 -3.03 8.96 -4.61
C PHE A 8 -1.79 8.55 -3.82
N LEU A 9 -1.64 9.13 -2.62
CA LEU A 9 -0.68 8.62 -1.65
C LEU A 9 -1.19 7.27 -1.13
N PRO A 10 -0.39 6.20 -1.19
CA PRO A 10 -0.81 4.92 -0.63
C PRO A 10 -1.00 5.05 0.88
N VAL A 11 -2.19 4.70 1.35
CA VAL A 11 -2.52 4.68 2.79
C VAL A 11 -1.94 3.41 3.37
N ASP A 12 -1.24 3.54 4.50
CA ASP A 12 -0.87 2.38 5.31
C ASP A 12 -2.11 1.89 6.10
N PRO A 13 -2.57 0.64 5.92
CA PRO A 13 -3.70 0.10 6.67
C PRO A 13 -3.54 0.24 8.18
N ALA A 14 -2.30 0.18 8.70
CA ALA A 14 -2.03 0.39 10.10
C ALA A 14 -2.34 1.81 10.57
N LEU A 15 -1.99 2.81 9.76
CA LEU A 15 -2.29 4.21 10.04
C LEU A 15 -3.79 4.44 10.03
N GLN A 16 -4.50 3.81 9.09
CA GLN A 16 -5.96 3.84 9.06
C GLN A 16 -6.56 3.25 10.35
N SER A 17 -6.09 2.09 10.80
CA SER A 17 -6.54 1.49 12.07
C SER A 17 -6.27 2.38 13.28
N VAL A 18 -5.10 3.02 13.36
CA VAL A 18 -4.78 3.98 14.43
C VAL A 18 -5.72 5.19 14.38
N LEU A 19 -6.00 5.72 13.18
CA LEU A 19 -6.94 6.82 13.01
C LEU A 19 -8.34 6.44 13.50
N LEU A 20 -8.84 5.26 13.12
CA LEU A 20 -10.13 4.73 13.59
C LEU A 20 -10.16 4.59 15.13
N PHE A 21 -9.07 4.08 15.71
CA PHE A 21 -8.93 3.92 17.15
C PHE A 21 -8.98 5.26 17.89
N LEU A 22 -8.40 6.32 17.34
CA LEU A 22 -8.44 7.67 17.91
C LEU A 22 -9.79 8.38 17.67
N LEU A 23 -10.42 8.12 16.52
CA LEU A 23 -11.69 8.74 16.14
C LEU A 23 -12.83 8.27 17.06
N GLY A 24 -12.84 7.01 17.48
CA GLY A 24 -13.89 6.45 18.34
C GLY A 24 -14.08 7.23 19.66
N PRO A 25 -13.04 7.37 20.50
CA PRO A 25 -13.08 8.16 21.73
C PRO A 25 -13.42 9.63 21.48
N PHE A 26 -12.95 10.22 20.37
CA PHE A 26 -13.25 11.61 20.03
C PHE A 26 -14.73 11.83 19.70
N LEU A 27 -15.32 10.93 18.91
CA LEU A 27 -16.75 10.94 18.61
C LEU A 27 -17.57 10.70 19.89
N TRP A 28 -17.19 9.72 20.70
CA TRP A 28 -17.83 9.48 21.99
C TRP A 28 -17.78 10.71 22.88
N TYR A 29 -16.60 11.33 23.05
CA TYR A 29 -16.44 12.54 23.85
C TYR A 29 -17.28 13.69 23.32
N GLY A 30 -17.25 13.93 22.00
CA GLY A 30 -18.06 14.98 21.37
C GLY A 30 -19.56 14.78 21.60
N THR A 31 -20.06 13.55 21.50
CA THR A 31 -21.48 13.24 21.75
C THR A 31 -21.86 13.28 23.23
N ALA A 32 -20.98 12.86 24.13
CA ALA A 32 -21.27 12.74 25.56
C ALA A 32 -21.11 14.08 26.32
N VAL A 33 -20.14 14.90 25.91
CA VAL A 33 -19.76 16.12 26.64
C VAL A 33 -20.32 17.39 26.02
N VAL A 34 -20.55 17.41 24.70
CA VAL A 34 -21.05 18.59 23.99
C VAL A 34 -22.53 18.41 23.65
N PRO A 35 -23.47 18.85 24.52
CA PRO A 35 -24.91 18.67 24.30
C PRO A 35 -25.40 19.33 23.01
N SER A 36 -24.75 20.41 22.57
CA SER A 36 -25.06 21.08 21.29
C SER A 36 -24.83 20.17 20.08
N PHE A 37 -23.85 19.27 20.14
CA PHE A 37 -23.56 18.33 19.05
C PHE A 37 -24.65 17.26 18.95
N LEU A 38 -25.08 16.72 20.10
CA LEU A 38 -26.20 15.79 20.18
C LEU A 38 -27.52 16.43 19.73
N GLN A 39 -27.78 17.68 20.14
CA GLN A 39 -28.98 18.43 19.73
C GLN A 39 -28.99 18.73 18.24
N ALA A 40 -27.86 19.18 17.67
CA ALA A 40 -27.76 19.39 16.23
C ALA A 40 -27.97 18.09 15.45
N TYR A 41 -27.42 16.98 15.94
CA TYR A 41 -27.60 15.66 15.37
C TYR A 41 -29.06 15.20 15.39
N GLN A 42 -29.72 15.30 16.55
CA GLN A 42 -31.15 15.00 16.71
C GLN A 42 -32.03 15.89 15.83
N TYR A 43 -31.70 17.18 15.72
CA TYR A 43 -32.41 18.11 14.84
C TYR A 43 -32.30 17.70 13.36
N LEU A 44 -31.10 17.33 12.92
CA LEU A 44 -30.87 16.87 11.54
C LEU A 44 -31.66 15.58 11.24
N LEU A 45 -31.72 14.64 12.19
CA LEU A 45 -32.53 13.43 12.07
C LEU A 45 -34.03 13.73 11.97
N VAL A 46 -34.53 14.65 12.80
CA VAL A 46 -35.93 15.09 12.77
C VAL A 46 -36.28 15.81 11.47
N CYS A 47 -35.37 16.63 10.92
CA CYS A 47 -35.56 17.29 9.64
C CYS A 47 -35.58 16.29 8.47
N LEU A 48 -34.76 15.24 8.53
CA LEU A 48 -34.68 14.23 7.47
C LEU A 48 -35.83 13.21 7.50
N PHE A 49 -36.40 12.91 8.68
CA PHE A 49 -37.43 11.87 8.82
C PHE A 49 -38.52 12.24 9.83
N THR A 50 -39.78 12.26 9.37
CA THR A 50 -40.96 12.64 10.17
C THR A 50 -41.81 11.45 10.66
N THR A 51 -41.32 10.21 10.53
CA THR A 51 -42.13 9.00 10.68
C THR A 51 -41.87 8.19 11.96
N ASN A 52 -42.91 7.53 12.49
CA ASN A 52 -42.95 6.71 13.71
C ASN A 52 -41.96 5.52 13.81
N TYR A 53 -41.15 5.24 12.78
CA TYR A 53 -40.11 4.21 12.80
C TYR A 53 -38.73 4.74 13.25
N ALA A 54 -38.72 5.81 14.04
CA ALA A 54 -37.55 6.60 14.41
C ALA A 54 -36.36 5.74 14.88
N TYR A 55 -36.59 4.73 15.73
CA TYR A 55 -35.50 3.93 16.31
C TYR A 55 -34.73 3.06 15.30
N ARG A 56 -35.38 2.53 14.25
CA ARG A 56 -34.69 1.70 13.23
C ARG A 56 -33.92 2.57 12.24
N ILE A 57 -34.49 3.74 11.93
CA ILE A 57 -33.93 4.71 10.99
C ILE A 57 -32.68 5.35 11.59
N GLU A 58 -32.71 5.63 12.90
CA GLU A 58 -31.58 6.22 13.65
C GLU A 58 -30.32 5.35 13.55
N VAL A 59 -30.40 4.05 13.87
CA VAL A 59 -29.24 3.14 13.81
C VAL A 59 -28.68 3.00 12.40
N ALA A 60 -29.53 2.92 11.38
CA ALA A 60 -29.10 2.81 9.98
C ALA A 60 -28.38 4.09 9.51
N ILE A 61 -28.85 5.27 9.91
CA ILE A 61 -28.23 6.54 9.54
C ILE A 61 -26.90 6.74 10.28
N VAL A 62 -26.86 6.49 11.60
CA VAL A 62 -25.60 6.52 12.36
C VAL A 62 -24.60 5.57 11.71
N GLY A 63 -25.01 4.33 11.41
CA GLY A 63 -24.17 3.31 10.80
C GLY A 63 -23.65 3.72 9.42
N THR A 64 -24.52 4.23 8.54
CA THR A 64 -24.12 4.70 7.20
C THR A 64 -23.21 5.91 7.26
N ALA A 65 -23.49 6.89 8.11
CA ALA A 65 -22.63 8.05 8.31
C ALA A 65 -21.25 7.63 8.86
N TYR A 66 -21.21 6.69 9.81
CA TYR A 66 -19.97 6.15 10.35
C TYR A 66 -19.15 5.41 9.30
N ILE A 67 -19.78 4.54 8.50
CA ILE A 67 -19.14 3.84 7.38
C ILE A 67 -18.64 4.86 6.34
N ALA A 68 -19.43 5.89 6.02
CA ALA A 68 -19.04 6.93 5.08
C ALA A 68 -17.81 7.70 5.59
N ILE A 69 -17.77 8.08 6.87
CA ILE A 69 -16.60 8.74 7.47
C ILE A 69 -15.35 7.85 7.35
N ILE A 70 -15.48 6.56 7.67
CA ILE A 70 -14.38 5.60 7.56
C ILE A 70 -13.91 5.45 6.10
N ALA A 71 -14.84 5.39 5.14
CA ALA A 71 -14.54 5.24 3.73
C ALA A 71 -13.94 6.51 3.10
N ILE A 72 -14.36 7.69 3.56
CA ILE A 72 -13.88 9.00 3.07
C ILE A 72 -12.47 9.30 3.60
N ALA A 73 -12.13 8.86 4.81
CA ALA A 73 -10.82 9.10 5.41
C ALA A 73 -9.60 8.70 4.53
N PRO A 74 -9.50 7.46 3.99
CA PRO A 74 -8.40 7.09 3.10
C PRO A 74 -8.44 7.85 1.77
N VAL A 75 -9.62 8.24 1.27
CA VAL A 75 -9.76 9.05 0.05
C VAL A 75 -9.21 10.46 0.26
N LEU A 76 -9.55 11.11 1.37
CA LEU A 76 -9.02 12.43 1.73
C LEU A 76 -7.51 12.39 1.97
N TYR A 77 -7.02 11.34 2.63
CA TYR A 77 -5.59 11.14 2.80
C TYR A 77 -4.87 10.95 1.47
N GLY A 78 -5.42 10.11 0.59
CA GLY A 78 -4.91 9.90 -0.76
C GLY A 78 -4.90 11.22 -1.55
N ALA A 79 -5.95 12.04 -1.40
CA ALA A 79 -6.07 13.34 -2.04
C ALA A 79 -5.08 14.39 -1.51
N LEU A 80 -4.60 14.30 -0.27
CA LEU A 80 -3.48 15.13 0.19
C LEU A 80 -2.20 14.90 -0.66
N GLY A 81 -2.11 13.76 -1.34
CA GLY A 81 -1.10 13.49 -2.36
C GLY A 81 -1.14 14.43 -3.56
N PHE A 82 -2.28 15.04 -3.90
CA PHE A 82 -2.36 16.07 -4.96
C PHE A 82 -1.48 17.29 -4.65
N TRP A 83 -1.31 17.63 -3.37
CA TRP A 83 -0.50 18.78 -2.94
C TRP A 83 0.95 18.42 -2.62
N ARG A 84 1.26 17.13 -2.47
CA ARG A 84 2.63 16.67 -2.20
C ARG A 84 3.26 16.20 -3.50
N ARG A 85 4.29 16.91 -3.97
CA ARG A 85 5.10 16.39 -5.08
C ARG A 85 5.73 15.07 -4.68
N PRO A 86 5.60 14.00 -5.50
CA PRO A 86 6.30 12.75 -5.24
C PRO A 86 7.80 13.05 -5.29
N ARG A 87 8.46 12.93 -4.13
CA ARG A 87 9.90 13.11 -4.05
C ARG A 87 10.49 11.78 -4.47
N ALA A 88 11.07 11.73 -5.67
CA ALA A 88 11.80 10.56 -6.15
C ALA A 88 12.85 10.20 -5.10
N SER A 89 12.58 9.13 -4.36
CA SER A 89 13.43 8.74 -3.25
C SER A 89 14.53 7.86 -3.84
N ALA A 90 15.80 8.18 -3.60
CA ALA A 90 16.91 7.26 -3.83
C ALA A 90 16.90 6.13 -2.77
N MET A 91 15.71 5.62 -2.43
CA MET A 91 15.53 4.62 -1.39
C MET A 91 15.89 3.25 -1.92
N ARG A 92 16.58 2.48 -1.09
CA ARG A 92 16.74 1.05 -1.34
C ARG A 92 15.41 0.37 -1.01
N TYR A 93 14.60 0.08 -2.02
CA TYR A 93 13.31 -0.64 -1.88
C TYR A 93 13.48 -2.06 -1.30
N SER A 94 14.68 -2.64 -1.43
CA SER A 94 15.06 -3.91 -0.79
C SER A 94 15.21 -3.81 0.74
N SER A 95 15.23 -2.60 1.30
CA SER A 95 15.45 -2.41 2.74
C SER A 95 14.18 -2.57 3.57
N ALA A 96 14.36 -3.09 4.78
CA ALA A 96 13.33 -3.16 5.82
C ALA A 96 12.72 -1.79 6.15
N ASN A 97 13.48 -0.71 5.95
CA ASN A 97 13.04 0.66 6.21
C ASN A 97 11.99 1.14 5.21
N TYR A 98 11.81 0.47 4.07
CA TYR A 98 10.76 0.81 3.09
C TYR A 98 9.39 0.21 3.46
N ASN A 99 9.31 -0.66 4.47
CA ASN A 99 8.06 -1.33 4.83
C ASN A 99 7.01 -0.39 5.44
N ALA A 100 5.75 -0.87 5.48
CA ALA A 100 4.67 -0.30 6.27
C ALA A 100 5.08 -0.09 7.74
N LEU A 101 4.43 0.86 8.42
CA LEU A 101 4.70 1.27 9.80
C LEU A 101 4.68 0.08 10.77
N THR A 102 3.70 -0.82 10.63
CA THR A 102 3.61 -2.04 11.46
C THR A 102 4.84 -2.90 11.33
N ASN A 103 5.27 -3.18 10.10
CA ASN A 103 6.48 -3.95 9.82
C ASN A 103 7.73 -3.22 10.31
N ARG A 104 7.78 -1.88 10.23
CA ARG A 104 8.89 -1.11 10.82
C ARG A 104 8.93 -1.22 12.33
N LEU A 105 7.78 -1.14 13.01
CA LEU A 105 7.70 -1.28 14.46
C LEU A 105 8.12 -2.69 14.87
N LEU A 106 7.59 -3.72 14.22
CA LEU A 106 7.96 -5.12 14.47
C LEU A 106 9.45 -5.36 14.23
N LEU A 107 10.00 -4.89 13.11
CA LEU A 107 11.43 -5.01 12.81
C LEU A 107 12.30 -4.18 13.75
N TRP A 108 11.79 -3.06 14.28
CA TRP A 108 12.47 -2.27 15.30
C TRP A 108 12.56 -3.03 16.62
N PHE A 109 11.49 -3.70 17.04
CA PHE A 109 11.49 -4.56 18.24
C PHE A 109 12.43 -5.76 18.10
N ILE A 110 12.54 -6.35 16.91
CA ILE A 110 13.38 -7.53 16.64
C ILE A 110 14.82 -7.12 16.24
N ARG A 111 15.06 -5.82 15.99
CA ARG A 111 16.37 -5.27 15.61
C ARG A 111 17.56 -5.74 16.45
N PRO A 112 17.49 -5.85 17.79
CA PRO A 112 18.61 -6.35 18.60
C PRO A 112 18.98 -7.81 18.31
N LEU A 113 18.06 -8.60 17.75
CA LEU A 113 18.28 -9.99 17.35
C LEU A 113 18.76 -10.10 15.90
N HIS A 114 18.78 -8.98 15.15
CA HIS A 114 18.98 -8.99 13.71
C HIS A 114 20.45 -8.72 13.35
N THR A 115 21.15 -9.74 12.83
CA THR A 115 22.48 -9.59 12.22
C THR A 115 22.39 -8.92 10.84
N GLN A 116 23.25 -7.94 10.56
CA GLN A 116 23.25 -7.25 9.27
C GLN A 116 23.56 -8.24 8.13
N ALA A 117 22.66 -8.32 7.14
CA ALA A 117 22.90 -9.06 5.91
C ALA A 117 23.85 -8.27 5.00
N GLU A 118 24.80 -8.93 4.35
CA GLU A 118 25.70 -8.27 3.40
C GLU A 118 25.02 -7.88 2.08
N ARG A 119 23.99 -8.62 1.65
CA ARG A 119 23.30 -8.40 0.37
C ARG A 119 21.78 -8.40 0.52
N GLY A 120 21.13 -7.35 0.02
CA GLY A 120 19.67 -7.22 -0.03
C GLY A 120 19.17 -7.20 -1.47
N PHE A 121 18.32 -8.17 -1.82
CA PHE A 121 17.71 -8.33 -3.14
C PHE A 121 16.20 -8.10 -3.08
N GLY A 122 15.61 -7.74 -4.22
CA GLY A 122 14.16 -7.49 -4.37
C GLY A 122 13.77 -6.01 -4.22
N GLY A 123 12.46 -5.76 -4.21
CA GLY A 123 11.91 -4.39 -4.19
C GLY A 123 11.79 -3.73 -5.57
N SER A 124 12.14 -4.42 -6.65
CA SER A 124 12.00 -3.92 -8.04
C SER A 124 10.54 -3.64 -8.41
N VAL A 125 9.58 -4.36 -7.83
CA VAL A 125 8.14 -4.06 -7.97
C VAL A 125 7.81 -2.65 -7.46
N HIS A 126 8.32 -2.30 -6.28
CA HIS A 126 8.08 -0.98 -5.70
C HIS A 126 8.79 0.13 -6.49
N GLU A 127 9.99 -0.17 -6.98
CA GLU A 127 10.72 0.74 -7.87
C GLU A 127 9.98 0.97 -9.19
N LEU A 128 9.40 -0.08 -9.80
CA LEU A 128 8.57 0.04 -11.00
C LEU A 128 7.33 0.92 -10.74
N CYS A 129 6.64 0.66 -9.63
CA CYS A 129 5.45 1.38 -9.22
C CYS A 129 5.72 2.84 -8.81
N GLU A 130 6.93 3.17 -8.33
CA GLU A 130 7.35 4.56 -8.10
C GLU A 130 7.72 5.25 -9.43
N ALA A 131 8.35 4.53 -10.36
CA ALA A 131 8.68 5.05 -11.68
C ALA A 131 7.43 5.35 -12.52
N ASN A 132 6.42 4.48 -12.44
CA ASN A 132 5.11 4.73 -13.03
C ASN A 132 4.00 4.10 -12.18
N ALA A 133 3.13 4.94 -11.62
CA ALA A 133 2.01 4.49 -10.79
C ALA A 133 1.02 3.58 -11.53
N GLY A 134 1.00 3.63 -12.88
CA GLY A 134 0.18 2.76 -13.72
C GLY A 134 0.39 1.26 -13.48
N TYR A 135 1.57 0.85 -13.01
CA TYR A 135 1.85 -0.55 -12.71
C TYR A 135 1.24 -1.02 -11.37
N LYS A 136 0.57 -0.13 -10.61
CA LYS A 136 -0.08 -0.51 -9.35
C LYS A 136 -1.48 -1.04 -9.65
N ALA A 137 -1.72 -2.32 -9.41
CA ALA A 137 -3.09 -2.86 -9.46
C ALA A 137 -4.01 -2.23 -8.38
N LEU A 138 -3.44 -1.83 -7.24
CA LEU A 138 -4.13 -1.21 -6.11
C LEU A 138 -3.49 0.15 -5.76
N PRO A 139 -3.95 1.28 -6.34
CA PRO A 139 -3.26 2.57 -6.18
C PRO A 139 -3.42 3.18 -4.79
N VAL A 140 -4.49 2.84 -4.07
CA VAL A 140 -4.83 3.42 -2.76
C VAL A 140 -4.12 2.71 -1.60
N ILE A 141 -3.70 1.45 -1.80
CA ILE A 141 -3.22 0.59 -0.72
C ILE A 141 -1.69 0.47 -0.78
N ASN A 142 -1.03 0.62 0.36
CA ASN A 142 0.38 0.29 0.47
C ASN A 142 0.60 -1.24 0.52
N THR A 143 1.00 -1.84 -0.60
CA THR A 143 1.24 -3.28 -0.72
C THR A 143 2.56 -3.75 -0.11
N SER A 144 3.44 -2.81 0.29
CA SER A 144 4.71 -3.15 0.96
C SER A 144 4.54 -3.88 2.30
N GLY A 145 3.34 -3.83 2.89
CA GLY A 145 2.99 -4.52 4.13
C GLY A 145 2.86 -6.04 3.97
N SER A 146 2.42 -6.50 2.81
CA SER A 146 2.22 -7.94 2.49
C SER A 146 3.48 -8.62 1.94
N ASP A 147 4.57 -7.89 1.78
CA ASP A 147 5.82 -8.48 1.30
C ASP A 147 6.42 -9.43 2.32
N SER A 148 6.93 -10.55 1.83
CA SER A 148 7.62 -11.55 2.63
C SER A 148 9.14 -11.39 2.52
N PHE A 149 9.85 -11.56 3.64
CA PHE A 149 11.30 -11.51 3.66
C PHE A 149 11.87 -12.90 3.90
N VAL A 150 12.67 -13.38 2.94
CA VAL A 150 13.42 -14.63 3.07
C VAL A 150 14.85 -14.31 3.49
N LEU A 151 15.29 -14.95 4.57
CA LEU A 151 16.62 -14.81 5.13
C LEU A 151 17.46 -16.04 4.77
N CYS A 152 18.50 -15.84 3.97
CA CYS A 152 19.38 -16.91 3.51
C CYS A 152 20.60 -17.01 4.42
N TYR A 153 20.63 -18.05 5.24
CA TYR A 153 21.76 -18.35 6.12
C TYR A 153 22.68 -19.39 5.48
N CYS A 154 23.99 -19.18 5.60
CA CYS A 154 25.01 -20.17 5.28
C CYS A 154 26.04 -20.15 6.42
N ASN A 155 26.34 -21.33 6.98
CA ASN A 155 27.23 -21.47 8.14
C ASN A 155 26.85 -20.55 9.32
N GLN A 156 25.55 -20.52 9.66
CA GLN A 156 24.96 -19.67 10.72
C GLN A 156 25.14 -18.14 10.51
N ARG A 157 25.65 -17.72 9.36
CA ARG A 157 25.79 -16.31 8.98
C ARG A 157 24.74 -15.94 7.94
N LEU A 158 24.08 -14.81 8.14
CA LEU A 158 23.10 -14.27 7.20
C LEU A 158 23.83 -13.71 5.98
N GLN A 159 23.76 -14.40 4.84
CA GLN A 159 24.44 -13.97 3.62
C GLN A 159 23.58 -13.05 2.77
N ALA A 160 22.29 -13.36 2.64
CA ALA A 160 21.39 -12.60 1.78
C ALA A 160 20.00 -12.45 2.40
N ARG A 161 19.34 -11.35 2.03
CA ARG A 161 17.93 -11.10 2.30
C ARG A 161 17.21 -10.88 0.98
N LEU A 162 16.16 -11.65 0.75
CA LEU A 162 15.30 -11.54 -0.43
C LEU A 162 13.96 -10.94 0.02
N ARG A 163 13.55 -9.83 -0.60
CA ARG A 163 12.20 -9.28 -0.48
C ARG A 163 11.34 -9.84 -1.60
N LEU A 164 10.31 -10.60 -1.24
CA LEU A 164 9.33 -11.16 -2.15
C LEU A 164 8.04 -10.35 -2.09
N SER A 165 7.52 -10.01 -3.26
CA SER A 165 6.26 -9.28 -3.45
C SER A 165 5.32 -10.13 -4.29
N LEU A 166 4.01 -10.05 -4.00
CA LEU A 166 3.00 -10.74 -4.79
C LEU A 166 2.87 -10.08 -6.16
N LEU A 167 2.88 -10.90 -7.20
CA LEU A 167 2.76 -10.43 -8.58
C LEU A 167 1.38 -9.82 -8.86
N GLU A 168 0.34 -10.26 -8.14
CA GLU A 168 -1.03 -9.75 -8.25
C GLU A 168 -1.14 -8.24 -8.00
N TYR A 169 -0.19 -7.65 -7.27
CA TYR A 169 -0.16 -6.21 -7.04
C TYR A 169 0.41 -5.40 -8.21
N VAL A 170 0.93 -6.07 -9.24
CA VAL A 170 1.50 -5.45 -10.43
C VAL A 170 0.53 -5.60 -11.59
N ASP A 171 0.07 -4.47 -12.11
CA ASP A 171 -0.63 -4.45 -13.40
C ASP A 171 0.41 -4.58 -14.52
N VAL A 172 0.27 -5.63 -15.33
CA VAL A 172 1.16 -5.93 -16.47
C VAL A 172 0.90 -4.98 -17.65
N GLN A 173 -0.20 -4.21 -17.59
CA GLN A 173 -0.62 -3.24 -18.61
C GLN A 173 -0.70 -3.86 -20.01
N SER A 174 -1.37 -5.00 -20.12
CA SER A 174 -1.44 -5.80 -21.36
C SER A 174 -2.06 -5.03 -22.54
N ASP A 175 -2.92 -4.05 -22.25
CA ASP A 175 -3.64 -3.27 -23.24
C ASP A 175 -2.86 -2.04 -23.76
N GLU A 176 -1.77 -1.64 -23.10
CA GLU A 176 -1.00 -0.44 -23.42
C GLU A 176 0.39 -0.84 -23.96
N PRO A 177 0.61 -0.83 -25.29
CA PRO A 177 1.79 -1.45 -25.89
C PRO A 177 3.11 -0.78 -25.48
N ASP A 178 3.08 0.48 -25.07
CA ASP A 178 4.27 1.24 -24.65
C ASP A 178 4.66 0.99 -23.19
N LEU A 179 3.75 0.44 -22.39
CA LEU A 179 3.95 0.16 -20.97
C LEU A 179 3.80 -1.32 -20.61
N CYS A 180 3.43 -2.17 -21.57
CA CYS A 180 3.32 -3.61 -21.35
C CYS A 180 4.64 -4.20 -20.84
N VAL A 181 4.54 -5.01 -19.77
CA VAL A 181 5.68 -5.72 -19.19
C VAL A 181 5.98 -6.96 -20.04
N ASP A 182 7.19 -7.03 -20.61
CA ASP A 182 7.59 -8.15 -21.44
C ASP A 182 7.74 -9.42 -20.59
N SER A 183 7.29 -10.57 -21.09
CA SER A 183 7.51 -11.85 -20.43
C SER A 183 8.83 -12.49 -20.86
N GLY A 184 9.51 -13.13 -19.91
CA GLY A 184 10.74 -13.86 -20.18
C GLY A 184 10.92 -15.04 -19.23
N ILE A 185 12.03 -15.75 -19.38
CA ILE A 185 12.36 -16.93 -18.59
C ILE A 185 13.51 -16.58 -17.65
N SER A 186 13.29 -16.75 -16.35
CA SER A 186 14.29 -16.56 -15.31
C SER A 186 15.24 -17.74 -15.25
N THR A 187 16.51 -17.46 -14.99
CA THR A 187 17.53 -18.48 -14.63
C THR A 187 17.45 -18.83 -13.15
N SER A 188 16.77 -18.01 -12.36
CA SER A 188 16.54 -18.20 -10.93
C SER A 188 15.35 -19.10 -10.66
N ARG A 189 15.25 -19.56 -9.40
CA ARG A 189 14.11 -20.31 -8.88
C ARG A 189 12.93 -19.42 -8.51
N PHE A 190 13.08 -18.10 -8.58
CA PHE A 190 12.02 -17.13 -8.31
C PHE A 190 11.78 -16.24 -9.53
N ASN A 191 10.59 -15.63 -9.56
CA ASN A 191 10.26 -14.62 -10.56
C ASN A 191 11.11 -13.37 -10.32
N GLU A 192 11.68 -12.83 -11.39
CA GLU A 192 12.52 -11.64 -11.35
C GLU A 192 11.90 -10.57 -12.22
N LEU A 193 11.78 -9.36 -11.67
CA LEU A 193 11.37 -8.19 -12.43
C LEU A 193 12.62 -7.37 -12.74
N GLU A 194 13.02 -7.37 -14.00
CA GLU A 194 14.11 -6.56 -14.52
C GLU A 194 13.58 -5.19 -14.93
N LEU A 195 14.20 -4.16 -14.36
CA LEU A 195 13.90 -2.78 -14.70
C LEU A 195 14.85 -2.30 -15.79
N PRO A 196 14.39 -1.44 -16.71
CA PRO A 196 15.30 -0.79 -17.64
C PRO A 196 16.38 -0.04 -16.89
N SER A 197 17.64 -0.30 -17.28
CA SER A 197 18.77 0.38 -16.67
C SER A 197 18.61 1.89 -16.89
N ARG A 198 18.64 2.67 -15.81
CA ARG A 198 18.57 4.14 -15.86
C ARG A 198 19.79 4.80 -16.53
N ARG A 199 20.69 4.00 -17.12
CA ARG A 199 21.86 4.50 -17.84
C ARG A 199 21.39 5.19 -19.13
N PRO A 200 21.96 6.36 -19.47
CA PRO A 200 21.72 7.01 -20.75
C PRO A 200 22.43 6.22 -21.84
N SER A 201 21.87 5.10 -22.28
CA SER A 201 22.23 4.50 -23.56
C SER A 201 21.33 5.09 -24.64
N THR A 202 21.91 5.31 -25.82
CA THR A 202 21.27 5.80 -27.04
C THR A 202 20.28 4.80 -27.67
N GLU A 203 20.02 3.69 -27.00
CA GLU A 203 19.07 2.66 -27.43
C GLU A 203 17.68 2.95 -26.89
N LYS A 204 16.64 2.49 -27.61
CA LYS A 204 15.24 2.61 -27.18
C LYS A 204 15.09 2.27 -25.70
N PRO A 205 14.28 3.02 -24.93
CA PRO A 205 14.04 2.72 -23.53
C PRO A 205 13.58 1.26 -23.43
N SER A 206 14.35 0.45 -22.70
CA SER A 206 14.02 -0.95 -22.49
C SER A 206 12.70 -1.02 -21.73
N ARG A 207 11.83 -1.95 -22.10
CA ARG A 207 10.61 -2.21 -21.34
C ARG A 207 10.97 -2.99 -20.07
N PRO A 208 10.20 -2.84 -18.99
CA PRO A 208 10.34 -3.74 -17.85
C PRO A 208 10.07 -5.18 -18.30
N ARG A 209 10.85 -6.13 -17.78
CA ARG A 209 10.71 -7.56 -18.14
C ARG A 209 10.40 -8.37 -16.90
N LEU A 210 9.33 -9.14 -16.94
CA LEU A 210 8.97 -10.13 -15.94
C LEU A 210 9.52 -11.50 -16.37
N LEU A 211 10.63 -11.89 -15.75
CA LEU A 211 11.25 -13.19 -15.92
C LEU A 211 10.59 -14.19 -14.98
N ARG A 212 9.90 -15.20 -15.52
CA ARG A 212 9.24 -16.25 -14.74
C ARG A 212 10.16 -17.45 -14.52
N ALA A 213 10.15 -18.01 -13.31
CA ALA A 213 10.91 -19.22 -13.02
C ALA A 213 10.44 -20.39 -13.91
N ARG A 214 11.38 -21.22 -14.40
CA ARG A 214 11.06 -22.39 -15.25
C ARG A 214 10.24 -23.45 -14.51
N PRO A 215 10.67 -23.95 -13.34
CA PRO A 215 9.79 -24.72 -12.49
C PRO A 215 8.90 -23.76 -11.67
N PRO A 216 7.61 -24.08 -11.46
CA PRO A 216 6.82 -23.39 -10.45
C PRO A 216 7.50 -23.59 -9.11
N SER A 217 8.01 -22.50 -8.53
CA SER A 217 8.60 -22.57 -7.21
C SER A 217 7.47 -22.77 -6.19
N PRO A 218 7.70 -23.49 -5.08
CA PRO A 218 6.70 -23.57 -4.01
C PRO A 218 6.39 -22.20 -3.37
N TRP A 219 7.18 -21.17 -3.71
CA TRP A 219 7.04 -19.78 -3.27
C TRP A 219 6.40 -18.88 -4.33
N CYS A 220 6.09 -19.43 -5.51
CA CYS A 220 5.32 -18.77 -6.57
C CYS A 220 3.89 -19.31 -6.52
N MET A 221 3.15 -18.99 -5.45
CA MET A 221 1.69 -19.13 -5.43
C MET A 221 1.05 -17.81 -5.82
#